data_AF-A0AA51GS51-F1
#
_entry.id   AF-A0AA51GS51-F1
#
_cell.length_a   1.000
_cell.length_b   1.000
_cell.length_c   1.000
_cell.angle_alpha   90.00
_cell.angle_beta   90.00
_cell.angle_gamma   90.00
#
_symmetry.space_group_name_H-M   'P 1'
#
loop_
_entity.id
_entity.type
_entity.pdbx_description
1 polymer ?
#
loop_
_entity_poly.entity_id
_entity_poly.type
_entity_poly.pdbx_seq_one_letter_code
_entity_poly.pdbx_strand_id
1 'polypeptide(L)'
;MDELAMGNQCELSIRPIEVITQEIQFYKGQATMAIIEIGRRLEEAKLRIPHGRWGEWLKNEIQFSERTAQNFMRIAREYPNPQTVAVLGNSMSKALALLTLPPEDREDFLQETHVIDGEEKTVADMSTREMERLVKELEAERKAKGEMQLRIDTLEMEANQEKLNESEQVAKAEEKQREAEERLATLQAELDAAHSEPQATEIDGDVLEQIRKDAEEKEQEKLKKKIQKAEKDAEKAKKEAEDAKKKLQEQEAAVSSKISQAEQVAAQKEQAIQDLQKQLAMAGDSKKAIFKVHFEGVQVQLNKMLSCINELKEKEEAEEAVKLKAALTKLCEMMLDTLKETEDL
;
A
#
# COMPACT_ATOMS: atom_id res chain seq x y z
N MET A 1 -48.95 21.38 74.31
CA MET A 1 -47.84 22.34 74.17
C MET A 1 -46.56 21.50 74.19
N ASP A 2 -46.45 20.58 73.24
CA ASP A 2 -45.82 20.78 71.93
C ASP A 2 -44.36 21.22 72.07
N GLU A 3 -43.60 20.23 72.53
CA GLU A 3 -42.20 19.99 72.23
C GLU A 3 -42.09 19.65 70.73
N LEU A 4 -41.95 20.67 69.89
CA LEU A 4 -41.63 20.48 68.46
C LEU A 4 -40.14 20.73 68.25
N ALA A 5 -39.45 19.60 68.11
CA ALA A 5 -38.06 19.45 67.73
C ALA A 5 -37.72 20.26 66.46
N MET A 6 -37.12 21.43 66.65
CA MET A 6 -36.25 22.04 65.64
C MET A 6 -34.83 21.56 65.91
N GLY A 7 -34.49 20.43 65.31
CA GLY A 7 -33.15 19.86 65.48
C GLY A 7 -32.87 18.67 64.58
N ASN A 8 -33.56 18.52 63.45
CA ASN A 8 -33.10 17.61 62.40
C ASN A 8 -32.15 18.41 61.49
N GLN A 9 -30.95 18.67 62.01
CA GLN A 9 -29.81 18.99 61.16
C GLN A 9 -29.61 17.77 60.26
N CYS A 10 -30.09 17.89 59.02
CA CYS A 10 -29.71 17.03 57.93
C CYS A 10 -28.20 17.16 57.80
N GLU A 11 -27.45 16.25 58.42
CA GLU A 11 -26.07 15.98 58.07
C GLU A 11 -26.09 15.57 56.60
N LEU A 12 -25.90 16.54 55.72
CA LEU A 12 -25.44 16.30 54.36
C LEU A 12 -24.06 15.66 54.52
N SER A 13 -24.05 14.33 54.63
CA SER A 13 -22.85 13.52 54.50
C SER A 13 -22.19 13.96 53.19
N ILE A 14 -21.09 14.70 53.31
CA ILE A 14 -20.32 15.16 52.17
C ILE A 14 -19.75 13.91 51.53
N ARG A 15 -20.39 13.46 50.45
CA ARG A 15 -19.95 12.25 49.72
C ARG A 15 -18.57 12.52 49.12
N PRO A 16 -17.62 11.57 49.21
CA PRO A 16 -16.33 11.70 48.56
C PRO A 16 -16.50 11.89 47.04
N ILE A 17 -15.68 12.76 46.44
CA ILE A 17 -15.75 13.06 45.00
C ILE A 17 -15.45 11.81 44.15
N GLU A 18 -14.66 10.89 44.68
CA GLU A 18 -14.33 9.59 44.08
C GLU A 18 -15.58 8.74 43.88
N VAL A 19 -16.49 8.71 44.86
CA VAL A 19 -17.75 7.97 44.78
C VAL A 19 -18.65 8.56 43.69
N ILE A 20 -18.80 9.89 43.68
CA ILE A 20 -19.59 10.59 42.65
C ILE A 20 -18.99 10.35 41.26
N THR A 21 -17.66 10.35 41.15
CA THR A 21 -16.95 10.10 39.89
C THR A 21 -17.21 8.68 39.38
N GLN A 22 -17.13 7.67 40.24
CA GLN A 22 -17.44 6.28 39.88
C GLN A 22 -18.91 6.11 39.45
N GLU A 23 -19.86 6.76 40.15
CA GLU A 23 -21.28 6.77 39.76
C GLU A 23 -21.46 7.38 38.36
N ILE A 24 -20.82 8.50 38.06
CA ILE A 24 -20.87 9.14 36.74
C ILE A 24 -20.33 8.20 35.66
N GLN A 25 -19.18 7.55 35.90
CA GLN A 25 -18.61 6.61 34.92
C GLN A 25 -19.50 5.38 34.72
N PHE A 26 -20.12 4.87 35.78
CA PHE A 26 -21.10 3.80 35.69
C PHE A 26 -22.30 4.19 34.80
N TYR A 27 -22.90 5.36 35.03
CA TYR A 27 -24.01 5.84 34.22
C TYR A 27 -23.62 6.15 32.77
N LYS A 28 -22.37 6.59 32.54
CA LYS A 28 -21.84 6.70 31.17
C LYS A 28 -21.84 5.34 30.49
N GLY A 29 -21.32 4.28 31.11
CA GLY A 29 -21.36 2.93 30.53
C GLY A 29 -22.79 2.43 30.26
N GLN A 30 -23.72 2.69 31.18
CA GLN A 30 -25.15 2.37 31.00
C GLN A 30 -25.78 3.11 29.80
N ALA A 31 -25.32 4.32 29.50
CA ALA A 31 -25.83 5.07 28.36
C ALA A 31 -25.59 4.34 27.03
N THR A 32 -24.41 3.75 26.79
CA THR A 32 -24.20 2.95 25.57
C THR A 32 -25.09 1.71 25.50
N MET A 33 -25.37 1.06 26.64
CA MET A 33 -26.35 -0.03 26.67
C MET A 33 -27.74 0.46 26.27
N ALA A 34 -28.15 1.64 26.75
CA ALA A 34 -29.42 2.26 26.36
C ALA A 34 -29.46 2.62 24.87
N ILE A 35 -28.37 3.11 24.28
CA ILE A 35 -28.24 3.36 22.82
C ILE A 35 -28.57 2.09 22.03
N ILE A 36 -28.00 0.95 22.43
CA ILE A 36 -28.23 -0.35 21.77
C ILE A 36 -29.68 -0.82 21.94
N GLU A 37 -30.22 -0.74 23.16
CA GLU A 37 -31.61 -1.15 23.42
C GLU A 37 -32.63 -0.28 22.67
N ILE A 38 -32.39 1.05 22.59
CA ILE A 38 -33.19 1.95 21.75
C ILE A 38 -33.16 1.48 20.29
N GLY A 39 -31.98 1.14 19.76
CA GLY A 39 -31.84 0.59 18.41
C GLY A 39 -32.68 -0.68 18.19
N ARG A 40 -32.66 -1.61 19.16
CA ARG A 40 -33.48 -2.83 19.10
C ARG A 40 -34.98 -2.54 19.08
N ARG A 41 -35.45 -1.61 19.91
CA ARG A 41 -36.89 -1.22 19.91
C ARG A 41 -37.28 -0.48 18.64
N LEU A 42 -36.38 0.32 18.06
CA LEU A 42 -36.61 0.96 16.76
C LEU A 42 -36.73 -0.09 15.64
N GLU A 43 -35.92 -1.15 15.67
CA GLU A 43 -36.05 -2.27 14.73
C GLU A 43 -37.38 -3.00 14.87
N GLU A 44 -37.77 -3.32 16.09
CA GLU A 44 -39.08 -3.93 16.38
C GLU A 44 -40.24 -3.04 15.93
N ALA A 45 -40.19 -1.74 16.22
CA ALA A 45 -41.21 -0.77 15.83
C ALA A 45 -41.32 -0.65 14.30
N LYS A 46 -40.18 -0.67 13.58
CA LYS A 46 -40.15 -0.57 12.12
C LYS A 46 -40.86 -1.73 11.42
N LEU A 47 -40.93 -2.91 12.04
CA LEU A 47 -41.69 -4.06 11.53
C LEU A 47 -43.22 -3.92 11.70
N ARG A 48 -43.67 -3.04 12.59
CA ARG A 48 -45.10 -2.87 12.94
C ARG A 48 -45.71 -1.61 12.33
N ILE A 49 -44.90 -0.61 12.01
CA ILE A 49 -45.37 0.66 11.46
C ILE A 49 -45.62 0.51 9.95
N PRO A 50 -46.81 0.89 9.45
CA PRO A 50 -47.11 0.85 8.02
C PRO A 50 -46.12 1.66 7.19
N HIS A 51 -45.88 1.22 5.95
CA HIS A 51 -45.05 1.94 4.99
C HIS A 51 -45.50 3.41 4.86
N GLY A 52 -44.52 4.31 4.76
CA GLY A 52 -44.76 5.76 4.64
C GLY A 52 -45.05 6.49 5.96
N ARG A 53 -45.30 5.78 7.07
CA ARG A 53 -45.61 6.40 8.39
C ARG A 53 -44.44 6.46 9.37
N TRP A 54 -43.31 5.85 9.02
CA TRP A 54 -42.11 5.77 9.87
C TRP A 54 -41.57 7.15 10.30
N GLY A 55 -41.38 8.06 9.34
CA GLY A 55 -40.82 9.40 9.63
C GLY A 55 -41.73 10.25 10.51
N GLU A 56 -43.05 10.17 10.31
CA GLU A 56 -44.05 10.87 11.14
C GLU A 56 -44.05 10.32 12.57
N TRP A 57 -44.03 9.00 12.73
CA TRP A 57 -43.95 8.36 14.04
C TRP A 57 -42.67 8.72 14.80
N LEU A 58 -41.50 8.67 14.13
CA LEU A 58 -40.23 9.07 14.74
C LEU A 58 -40.27 10.52 15.25
N LYS A 59 -40.85 11.44 14.47
CA LYS A 59 -40.92 12.85 14.82
C LYS A 59 -41.89 13.11 15.98
N ASN A 60 -43.08 12.51 15.93
CA ASN A 60 -44.17 12.85 16.85
C ASN A 60 -44.08 12.08 18.17
N GLU A 61 -43.73 10.80 18.14
CA GLU A 61 -43.78 9.93 19.32
C GLU A 61 -42.42 9.81 20.03
N ILE A 62 -41.32 9.74 19.26
CA ILE A 62 -39.97 9.48 19.80
C ILE A 62 -39.07 10.72 19.75
N GLN A 63 -39.47 11.75 19.01
CA GLN A 63 -38.73 13.00 18.82
C GLN A 63 -37.32 12.80 18.24
N PHE A 64 -37.15 11.79 17.38
CA PHE A 64 -35.89 11.51 16.69
C PHE A 64 -35.92 11.96 15.24
N SER A 65 -34.75 12.36 14.74
CA SER A 65 -34.52 12.40 13.30
C SER A 65 -34.40 10.97 12.76
N GLU A 66 -34.73 10.79 11.49
CA GLU A 66 -34.54 9.49 10.84
C GLU A 66 -33.07 9.05 10.86
N ARG A 67 -32.13 9.98 10.66
CA ARG A 67 -30.68 9.71 10.75
C ARG A 67 -30.28 9.17 12.12
N THR A 68 -30.78 9.79 13.20
CA THR A 68 -30.51 9.36 14.57
C THR A 68 -31.06 7.94 14.81
N ALA A 69 -32.30 7.69 14.39
CA ALA A 69 -32.92 6.36 14.52
C ALA A 69 -32.13 5.29 13.73
N GLN A 70 -31.73 5.58 12.50
CA GLN A 70 -30.91 4.69 11.67
C GLN A 70 -29.55 4.39 12.33
N ASN A 71 -28.90 5.39 12.93
CA ASN A 71 -27.64 5.19 13.66
C ASN A 71 -27.83 4.25 14.87
N PHE A 72 -28.87 4.46 15.69
CA PHE A 72 -29.19 3.57 16.81
C PHE A 72 -29.40 2.13 16.34
N MET A 73 -30.21 1.93 15.29
CA MET A 73 -30.47 0.60 14.73
C MET A 73 -29.17 -0.04 14.18
N ARG A 74 -28.31 0.74 13.52
CA ARG A 74 -27.02 0.25 13.01
C ARG A 74 -26.11 -0.21 14.15
N ILE A 75 -25.98 0.58 15.21
CA ILE A 75 -25.19 0.22 16.41
C ILE A 75 -25.74 -1.06 17.04
N ALA A 76 -27.06 -1.19 17.15
CA ALA A 76 -27.67 -2.39 17.74
C ALA A 76 -27.42 -3.68 16.94
N ARG A 77 -27.38 -3.60 15.60
CA ARG A 77 -27.04 -4.72 14.71
C ARG A 77 -25.58 -5.14 14.82
N GLU A 78 -24.68 -4.16 14.86
CA GLU A 78 -23.23 -4.40 14.80
C GLU A 78 -22.61 -4.74 16.16
N TYR A 79 -23.26 -4.34 17.26
CA TYR A 79 -22.83 -4.63 18.63
C TYR A 79 -23.89 -5.46 19.37
N PRO A 80 -23.99 -6.77 19.07
CA PRO A 80 -24.99 -7.63 19.70
C PRO A 80 -24.75 -7.83 21.20
N ASN A 81 -23.51 -7.68 21.66
CA ASN A 81 -23.17 -7.67 23.08
C ASN A 81 -22.88 -6.22 23.56
N PRO A 82 -23.78 -5.57 24.30
CA PRO A 82 -23.56 -4.21 24.79
C PRO A 82 -22.36 -4.06 25.73
N GLN A 83 -21.93 -5.14 26.39
CA GLN A 83 -20.82 -5.08 27.34
C GLN A 83 -19.47 -4.85 26.64
N THR A 84 -19.30 -5.33 25.41
CA THR A 84 -18.02 -5.17 24.67
C THR A 84 -17.72 -3.72 24.34
N VAL A 85 -18.76 -2.87 24.26
CA VAL A 85 -18.64 -1.44 23.93
C VAL A 85 -18.96 -0.51 25.11
N ALA A 86 -19.09 -1.04 26.33
CA ALA A 86 -19.39 -0.22 27.51
C ALA A 86 -18.32 0.85 27.78
N VAL A 87 -17.06 0.57 27.41
CA VAL A 87 -15.92 1.49 27.53
C VAL A 87 -16.09 2.77 26.69
N LEU A 88 -16.95 2.75 25.67
CA LEU A 88 -17.28 3.92 24.86
C LEU A 88 -18.06 5.00 25.64
N GLY A 89 -18.53 4.66 26.85
CA GLY A 89 -19.25 5.56 27.72
C GLY A 89 -20.60 5.92 27.13
N ASN A 90 -20.88 7.20 26.91
CA ASN A 90 -22.15 7.69 26.38
C ASN A 90 -22.07 8.20 24.94
N SER A 91 -21.01 7.83 24.20
CA SER A 91 -20.72 8.41 22.89
C SER A 91 -21.18 7.53 21.73
N MET A 92 -22.34 7.90 21.16
CA MET A 92 -22.83 7.33 19.89
C MET A 92 -21.82 7.52 18.75
N SER A 93 -21.14 8.67 18.70
CA SER A 93 -20.14 8.95 17.67
C SER A 93 -18.95 7.99 17.74
N LYS A 94 -18.44 7.70 18.96
CA LYS A 94 -17.37 6.70 19.14
C LYS A 94 -17.82 5.32 18.66
N ALA A 95 -19.04 4.91 19.01
CA ALA A 95 -19.61 3.63 18.56
C ALA A 95 -19.72 3.55 17.03
N LEU A 96 -20.13 4.65 16.37
CA LEU A 96 -20.19 4.72 14.91
C LEU A 96 -18.81 4.76 14.25
N ALA A 97 -17.83 5.46 14.85
CA ALA A 97 -16.47 5.52 14.34
C ALA A 97 -15.86 4.11 14.31
N LEU A 98 -15.98 3.35 15.40
CA LEU A 98 -15.44 2.00 15.48
C LEU A 98 -16.03 1.02 14.44
N LEU A 99 -17.22 1.31 13.88
CA LEU A 99 -17.81 0.51 12.80
C LEU A 99 -17.10 0.64 11.45
N THR A 100 -16.19 1.60 11.27
CA THR A 100 -15.36 1.67 10.06
C THR A 100 -14.21 0.66 10.11
N LEU A 101 -13.84 0.20 11.30
CA LEU A 101 -12.91 -0.91 11.46
C LEU A 101 -13.64 -2.24 11.22
N PRO A 102 -12.94 -3.24 10.64
CA PRO A 102 -13.48 -4.60 10.55
C PRO A 102 -13.83 -5.16 11.92
N PRO A 103 -14.85 -6.03 12.01
CA PRO A 103 -15.30 -6.61 13.27
C PRO A 103 -14.19 -7.21 14.13
N GLU A 104 -13.23 -7.89 13.51
CA GLU A 104 -12.10 -8.53 14.16
C GLU A 104 -11.16 -7.53 14.88
N ASP A 105 -10.98 -6.34 14.32
CA ASP A 105 -10.05 -5.33 14.86
C ASP A 105 -10.70 -4.49 15.97
N ARG A 106 -12.04 -4.54 16.12
CA ARG A 106 -12.78 -3.64 17.03
C ARG A 106 -12.50 -3.94 18.49
N GLU A 107 -12.40 -5.22 18.87
CA GLU A 107 -12.20 -5.60 20.26
C GLU A 107 -10.77 -5.28 20.71
N ASP A 108 -9.78 -5.60 19.88
CA ASP A 108 -8.36 -5.27 20.11
C ASP A 108 -8.18 -3.75 20.26
N PHE A 109 -8.80 -2.97 19.36
CA PHE A 109 -8.79 -1.50 19.45
C PHE A 109 -9.32 -0.97 20.80
N LEU A 110 -10.34 -1.62 21.36
CA LEU A 110 -10.93 -1.20 22.65
C LEU A 110 -10.07 -1.58 23.85
N GLN A 111 -9.26 -2.63 23.74
CA GLN A 111 -8.41 -3.15 24.81
C GLN A 111 -7.02 -2.48 24.84
N GLU A 112 -6.53 -2.03 23.69
CA GLU A 112 -5.22 -1.40 23.56
C GLU A 112 -5.18 0.05 24.05
N THR A 113 -3.98 0.48 24.48
CA THR A 113 -3.66 1.89 24.66
C THR A 113 -3.18 2.48 23.35
N HIS A 114 -3.61 3.70 23.07
CA HIS A 114 -3.31 4.40 21.83
C HIS A 114 -2.49 5.65 22.14
N VAL A 115 -1.42 5.89 21.39
CA VAL A 115 -0.66 7.13 21.56
C VAL A 115 -1.31 8.25 20.76
N ILE A 116 -1.80 9.26 21.46
CA ILE A 116 -2.48 10.41 20.86
C ILE A 116 -1.81 11.67 21.34
N ASP A 117 -1.30 12.47 20.39
CA ASP A 117 -0.57 13.70 20.66
C ASP A 117 0.61 13.50 21.64
N GLY A 118 1.22 12.31 21.64
CA GLY A 118 2.37 11.93 22.48
C GLY A 118 2.02 11.33 23.85
N GLU A 119 0.73 11.13 24.14
CA GLU A 119 0.26 10.54 25.40
C GLU A 119 -0.43 9.20 25.15
N GLU A 120 -0.11 8.17 25.93
CA GLU A 120 -0.85 6.90 25.93
C GLU A 120 -2.23 7.10 26.58
N LYS A 121 -3.29 6.86 25.81
CA LYS A 121 -4.68 6.98 26.26
C LYS A 121 -5.44 5.70 25.99
N THR A 122 -6.27 5.29 26.94
CA THR A 122 -7.28 4.26 26.68
C THR A 122 -8.45 4.87 25.90
N VAL A 123 -9.30 4.03 25.31
CA VAL A 123 -10.53 4.49 24.64
C VAL A 123 -11.47 5.23 25.59
N ALA A 124 -11.45 4.90 26.89
CA ALA A 124 -12.25 5.59 27.90
C ALA A 124 -11.77 7.04 28.12
N ASP A 125 -10.46 7.26 28.06
CA ASP A 125 -9.81 8.53 28.40
C ASP A 125 -9.70 9.48 27.21
N MET A 126 -9.63 8.97 25.97
CA MET A 126 -9.58 9.81 24.78
C MET A 126 -10.93 10.47 24.47
N SER A 127 -10.91 11.66 23.87
CA SER A 127 -12.11 12.35 23.38
C SER A 127 -12.67 11.66 22.13
N THR A 128 -13.94 11.95 21.82
CA THR A 128 -14.57 11.47 20.58
C THR A 128 -13.79 11.90 19.34
N ARG A 129 -13.26 13.14 19.31
CA ARG A 129 -12.52 13.66 18.15
C ARG A 129 -11.16 12.99 17.97
N GLU A 130 -10.48 12.68 19.07
CA GLU A 130 -9.23 11.91 19.05
C GLU A 130 -9.47 10.49 18.51
N MET A 131 -10.51 9.80 18.99
CA MET A 131 -10.87 8.47 18.49
C MET A 131 -11.26 8.49 17.01
N GLU A 132 -12.08 9.45 16.57
CA GLU A 132 -12.46 9.62 15.16
C GLU A 132 -11.25 9.87 14.26
N ARG A 133 -10.27 10.65 14.73
CA ARG A 133 -9.02 10.91 14.01
C ARG A 133 -8.20 9.64 13.87
N LEU A 134 -8.02 8.91 14.98
CA LEU A 134 -7.19 7.72 15.03
C LEU A 134 -7.77 6.59 14.16
N VAL A 135 -9.08 6.34 14.26
CA VAL A 135 -9.77 5.36 13.41
C VAL A 135 -9.65 5.73 11.92
N LYS A 136 -9.74 7.02 11.58
CA LYS A 136 -9.59 7.48 10.20
C LYS A 136 -8.15 7.32 9.68
N GLU A 137 -7.15 7.54 10.53
CA GLU A 137 -5.75 7.32 10.20
C GLU A 137 -5.47 5.83 9.94
N LEU A 138 -5.95 4.94 10.81
CA LEU A 138 -5.86 3.49 10.61
C LEU A 138 -6.55 3.02 9.32
N GLU A 139 -7.73 3.58 9.00
CA GLU A 139 -8.42 3.28 7.74
C GLU A 139 -7.60 3.72 6.52
N ALA A 140 -7.04 4.93 6.57
CA ALA A 140 -6.21 5.47 5.50
C ALA A 140 -4.93 4.64 5.30
N GLU A 141 -4.31 4.19 6.39
CA GLU A 141 -3.14 3.32 6.37
C GLU A 141 -3.46 1.96 5.76
N ARG A 142 -4.55 1.32 6.21
CA ARG A 142 -5.01 0.04 5.65
C ARG A 142 -5.33 0.17 4.16
N LYS A 143 -5.98 1.26 3.76
CA LYS A 143 -6.29 1.52 2.35
C LYS A 143 -5.01 1.70 1.53
N ALA A 144 -4.04 2.46 2.03
CA ALA A 144 -2.76 2.64 1.37
C ALA A 144 -1.99 1.30 1.24
N LYS A 145 -2.03 0.46 2.27
CA LYS A 145 -1.44 -0.89 2.26
C LYS A 145 -2.13 -1.80 1.23
N GLY A 146 -3.46 -1.76 1.16
CA GLY A 146 -4.24 -2.50 0.17
C GLY A 146 -3.98 -2.04 -1.26
N GLU A 147 -3.94 -0.74 -1.52
CA GLU A 147 -3.59 -0.17 -2.83
C GLU A 147 -2.18 -0.56 -3.26
N MET A 148 -1.24 -0.59 -2.31
CA MET A 148 0.12 -1.01 -2.57
C MET A 148 0.24 -2.50 -2.89
N GLN A 149 -0.45 -3.36 -2.14
CA GLN A 149 -0.49 -4.79 -2.41
C GLN A 149 -1.10 -5.08 -3.78
N LEU A 150 -2.25 -4.45 -4.11
CA LEU A 150 -2.87 -4.57 -5.42
C LEU A 150 -1.92 -4.15 -6.55
N ARG A 151 -1.08 -3.13 -6.32
CA ARG A 151 -0.08 -2.71 -7.30
C ARG A 151 1.01 -3.77 -7.49
N ILE A 152 1.46 -4.41 -6.42
CA ILE A 152 2.42 -5.53 -6.48
C ILE A 152 1.81 -6.69 -7.27
N ASP A 153 0.60 -7.14 -6.90
CA ASP A 153 -0.09 -8.25 -7.56
C ASP A 153 -0.30 -7.97 -9.06
N THR A 154 -0.63 -6.73 -9.41
CA THR A 154 -0.77 -6.30 -10.81
C THR A 154 0.55 -6.39 -11.56
N LEU A 155 1.65 -5.90 -10.96
CA LEU A 155 2.98 -5.96 -11.57
C LEU A 155 3.44 -7.41 -11.75
N GLU A 156 3.16 -8.29 -10.80
CA GLU A 156 3.46 -9.73 -10.91
C GLU A 156 2.64 -10.41 -12.01
N MET A 157 1.36 -10.05 -12.15
CA MET A 157 0.52 -10.60 -13.22
C MET A 157 1.00 -10.13 -14.61
N GLU A 158 1.29 -8.83 -14.76
CA GLU A 158 1.88 -8.27 -15.97
C GLU A 158 3.22 -8.94 -16.30
N ALA A 159 4.08 -9.15 -15.29
CA ALA A 159 5.35 -9.86 -15.41
C ALA A 159 5.18 -11.27 -15.99
N ASN A 160 4.25 -12.04 -15.42
CA ASN A 160 4.01 -13.42 -15.83
C ASN A 160 3.45 -13.50 -17.25
N GLN A 161 2.59 -12.54 -17.63
CA GLN A 161 2.05 -12.49 -18.97
C GLN A 161 3.10 -12.09 -20.01
N GLU A 162 3.93 -11.09 -19.72
CA GLU A 162 5.05 -10.70 -20.58
C GLU A 162 6.06 -11.84 -20.75
N LYS A 163 6.42 -12.51 -19.64
CA LYS A 163 7.28 -13.69 -19.65
C LYS A 163 6.73 -14.82 -20.52
N LEU A 164 5.43 -15.09 -20.45
CA LEU A 164 4.78 -16.09 -21.31
C LEU A 164 4.93 -15.71 -22.79
N ASN A 165 4.64 -14.46 -23.14
CA ASN A 165 4.72 -13.96 -24.52
C ASN A 165 6.15 -14.02 -25.08
N GLU A 166 7.15 -13.57 -24.30
CA GLU A 166 8.56 -13.61 -24.70
C GLU A 166 9.09 -15.05 -24.76
N SER A 167 8.70 -15.93 -23.83
CA SER A 167 9.03 -17.35 -23.87
C SER A 167 8.48 -18.04 -25.13
N GLU A 168 7.27 -17.67 -25.57
CA GLU A 168 6.73 -18.16 -26.84
C GLU A 168 7.53 -17.67 -28.06
N GLN A 169 8.06 -16.44 -28.02
CA GLN A 169 8.92 -15.94 -29.09
C GLN A 169 10.26 -16.67 -29.12
N VAL A 170 10.85 -16.92 -27.96
CA VAL A 170 12.09 -17.73 -27.84
C VAL A 170 11.86 -19.12 -28.41
N ALA A 171 10.78 -19.81 -28.02
CA ALA A 171 10.45 -21.14 -28.53
C ALA A 171 10.30 -21.17 -30.06
N LYS A 172 9.60 -20.17 -30.63
CA LYS A 172 9.45 -20.04 -32.10
C LYS A 172 10.78 -19.76 -32.81
N ALA A 173 11.68 -19.01 -32.19
CA ALA A 173 13.00 -18.71 -32.76
C ALA A 173 13.94 -19.92 -32.68
N GLU A 174 13.93 -20.66 -31.57
CA GLU A 174 14.68 -21.91 -31.41
C GLU A 174 14.19 -23.01 -32.36
N GLU A 175 12.89 -23.11 -32.60
CA GLU A 175 12.32 -24.06 -33.57
C GLU A 175 12.84 -23.76 -34.99
N LYS A 176 12.80 -22.49 -35.42
CA LYS A 176 13.37 -22.06 -36.71
C LYS A 176 14.87 -22.33 -36.81
N GLN A 177 15.61 -22.10 -35.72
CA GLN A 177 17.03 -22.41 -35.67
C GLN A 177 17.25 -23.91 -35.89
N ARG A 178 16.51 -24.76 -35.18
CA ARG A 178 16.60 -26.22 -35.32
C ARG A 178 16.27 -26.68 -36.73
N GLU A 179 15.19 -26.17 -37.33
CA GLU A 179 14.81 -26.50 -38.72
C GLU A 179 15.89 -26.10 -39.72
N ALA A 180 16.53 -24.94 -39.54
CA ALA A 180 17.62 -24.48 -40.40
C ALA A 180 18.90 -25.33 -40.25
N GLU A 181 19.23 -25.73 -39.02
CA GLU A 181 20.37 -26.60 -38.71
C GLU A 181 20.15 -28.04 -39.24
N GLU A 182 18.94 -28.59 -39.12
CA GLU A 182 18.58 -29.90 -39.70
C GLU A 182 18.65 -29.86 -41.23
N ARG A 183 18.19 -28.77 -41.86
CA ARG A 183 18.30 -28.57 -43.31
C ARG A 183 19.76 -28.46 -43.77
N LEU A 184 20.61 -27.84 -42.97
CA LEU A 184 22.05 -27.81 -43.24
C LEU A 184 22.66 -29.20 -43.16
N ALA A 185 22.38 -29.93 -42.08
CA ALA A 185 22.91 -31.27 -41.86
C ALA A 185 22.50 -32.24 -42.98
N THR A 186 21.25 -32.16 -43.44
CA THR A 186 20.75 -32.98 -44.56
C THR A 186 21.46 -32.64 -45.87
N LEU A 187 21.61 -31.36 -46.22
CA LEU A 187 22.34 -30.95 -47.43
C LEU A 187 23.84 -31.32 -47.36
N GLN A 188 24.45 -31.23 -46.18
CA GLN A 188 25.83 -31.62 -45.97
C GLN A 188 26.00 -33.15 -46.17
N ALA A 189 25.09 -33.94 -45.61
CA ALA A 189 25.08 -35.39 -45.79
C ALA A 189 24.83 -35.80 -47.25
N GLU A 190 23.96 -35.09 -47.98
CA GLU A 190 23.76 -35.28 -49.42
C GLU A 190 25.03 -34.99 -50.23
N LEU A 191 25.77 -33.93 -49.88
CA LEU A 191 27.06 -33.61 -50.52
C LEU A 191 28.11 -34.69 -50.23
N ASP A 192 28.20 -35.15 -48.98
CA ASP A 192 29.14 -36.20 -48.57
C ASP A 192 28.82 -37.54 -49.27
N ALA A 193 27.54 -37.90 -49.38
CA ALA A 193 27.08 -39.08 -50.10
C ALA A 193 27.41 -39.01 -51.60
N ALA A 194 27.20 -37.84 -52.23
CA ALA A 194 27.57 -37.59 -53.63
C ALA A 194 29.09 -37.56 -53.88
N HIS A 195 29.90 -37.44 -52.82
CA HIS A 195 31.36 -37.61 -52.86
C HIS A 195 31.81 -39.07 -52.64
N SER A 196 30.93 -39.90 -52.08
CA SER A 196 31.21 -41.28 -51.64
C SER A 196 30.69 -42.36 -52.58
N GLU A 197 29.88 -42.02 -53.60
CA GLU A 197 29.38 -43.01 -54.55
C GLU A 197 30.55 -43.78 -55.21
N PRO A 198 30.61 -45.13 -55.08
CA PRO A 198 31.70 -45.90 -55.64
C PRO A 198 31.66 -45.85 -57.17
N GLN A 199 32.83 -45.63 -57.79
CA GLN A 199 33.06 -45.82 -59.22
C GLN A 199 32.75 -47.28 -59.60
N ALA A 200 31.49 -47.57 -59.91
CA ALA A 200 31.09 -48.89 -60.38
C ALA A 200 31.28 -48.99 -61.90
N THR A 201 32.25 -49.85 -62.24
CA THR A 201 32.44 -50.63 -63.47
C THR A 201 32.96 -49.91 -64.72
N GLU A 202 34.14 -50.39 -65.15
CA GLU A 202 34.77 -50.26 -66.46
C GLU A 202 33.74 -50.38 -67.60
N ILE A 203 33.60 -49.33 -68.40
CA ILE A 203 33.12 -49.43 -69.79
C ILE A 203 34.02 -48.54 -70.65
N ASP A 204 34.64 -49.19 -71.64
CA ASP A 204 35.52 -48.62 -72.67
C ASP A 204 34.83 -47.45 -73.39
N GLY A 205 35.32 -46.22 -73.18
CA GLY A 205 34.78 -45.00 -73.79
C GLY A 205 35.15 -43.72 -73.02
N ASP A 206 36.35 -43.18 -73.25
CA ASP A 206 36.93 -41.96 -72.65
C ASP A 206 35.95 -40.75 -72.57
N VAL A 207 35.07 -40.62 -73.58
CA VAL A 207 34.06 -39.54 -73.67
C VAL A 207 32.90 -39.71 -72.66
N LEU A 208 32.46 -40.94 -72.36
CA LEU A 208 31.36 -41.20 -71.42
C LEU A 208 31.78 -40.96 -69.96
N GLU A 209 33.06 -41.18 -69.65
CA GLU A 209 33.64 -40.96 -68.32
C GLU A 209 33.81 -39.47 -68.01
N GLN A 210 34.23 -38.65 -68.98
CA GLN A 210 34.27 -37.19 -68.84
C GLN A 210 32.86 -36.58 -68.71
N ILE A 211 31.87 -37.09 -69.46
CA ILE A 211 30.48 -36.64 -69.32
C ILE A 211 29.92 -36.95 -67.92
N ARG A 212 30.27 -38.11 -67.32
CA ARG A 212 29.89 -38.46 -65.94
C ARG A 212 30.54 -37.55 -64.90
N LYS A 213 31.85 -37.31 -64.98
CA LYS A 213 32.57 -36.39 -64.08
C LYS A 213 32.03 -34.97 -64.16
N ASP A 214 31.79 -34.45 -65.36
CA ASP A 214 31.23 -33.10 -65.55
C ASP A 214 29.79 -32.98 -65.01
N ALA A 215 29.02 -34.08 -65.04
CA ALA A 215 27.67 -34.12 -64.47
C ALA A 215 27.71 -34.14 -62.93
N GLU A 216 28.57 -34.96 -62.34
CA GLU A 216 28.82 -35.05 -60.89
C GLU A 216 29.36 -33.73 -60.33
N GLU A 217 30.33 -33.09 -60.99
CA GLU A 217 30.86 -31.78 -60.58
C GLU A 217 29.78 -30.68 -60.61
N LYS A 218 28.94 -30.66 -61.65
CA LYS A 218 27.81 -29.70 -61.72
C LYS A 218 26.77 -29.93 -60.64
N GLU A 219 26.55 -31.18 -60.24
CA GLU A 219 25.62 -31.53 -59.17
C GLU A 219 26.19 -31.17 -57.79
N GLN A 220 27.48 -31.46 -57.56
CA GLN A 220 28.22 -31.04 -56.37
C GLN A 220 28.31 -29.50 -56.26
N GLU A 221 28.50 -28.77 -57.37
CA GLU A 221 28.51 -27.29 -57.36
C GLU A 221 27.12 -26.72 -56.98
N LYS A 222 26.04 -27.35 -57.47
CA LYS A 222 24.66 -26.99 -57.08
C LYS A 222 24.41 -27.27 -55.59
N LEU A 223 24.86 -28.42 -55.08
CA LEU A 223 24.77 -28.77 -53.66
C LEU A 223 25.57 -27.78 -52.79
N LYS A 224 26.81 -27.43 -53.17
CA LYS A 224 27.63 -26.41 -52.49
C LYS A 224 26.94 -25.04 -52.43
N LYS A 225 26.27 -24.60 -53.52
CA LYS A 225 25.49 -23.35 -53.51
C LYS A 225 24.27 -23.43 -52.59
N LYS A 226 23.60 -24.58 -52.51
CA LYS A 226 22.49 -24.80 -51.57
C LYS A 226 22.96 -24.81 -50.12
N ILE A 227 24.10 -25.45 -49.83
CA ILE A 227 24.73 -25.45 -48.50
C ILE A 227 25.10 -24.04 -48.08
N GLN A 228 25.79 -23.25 -48.92
CA GLN A 228 26.11 -21.85 -48.61
C GLN A 228 24.87 -21.01 -48.27
N LYS A 229 23.75 -21.27 -48.95
CA LYS A 229 22.50 -20.58 -48.64
C LYS A 229 21.93 -21.05 -47.31
N ALA A 230 21.91 -22.36 -47.06
CA ALA A 230 21.46 -22.94 -45.80
C ALA A 230 22.33 -22.50 -44.61
N GLU A 231 23.64 -22.31 -44.81
CA GLU A 231 24.60 -21.80 -43.82
C GLU A 231 24.21 -20.39 -43.39
N LYS A 232 23.93 -19.51 -44.36
CA LYS A 232 23.43 -18.15 -44.08
C LYS A 232 22.07 -18.14 -43.40
N ASP A 233 21.17 -19.04 -43.81
CA ASP A 233 19.83 -19.12 -43.23
C ASP A 233 19.90 -19.62 -41.77
N ALA A 234 20.76 -20.58 -41.45
CA ALA A 234 20.97 -21.06 -40.07
C ALA A 234 21.72 -20.07 -39.19
N GLU A 235 22.73 -19.37 -39.72
CA GLU A 235 23.42 -18.31 -38.99
C GLU A 235 22.46 -17.17 -38.63
N LYS A 236 21.57 -16.80 -39.57
CA LYS A 236 20.52 -15.82 -39.31
C LYS A 236 19.53 -16.31 -38.26
N ALA A 237 19.05 -17.55 -38.36
CA ALA A 237 18.09 -18.13 -37.40
C ALA A 237 18.69 -18.24 -35.98
N LYS A 238 19.97 -18.62 -35.88
CA LYS A 238 20.70 -18.65 -34.60
C LYS A 238 20.80 -17.26 -33.97
N LYS A 239 21.11 -16.23 -34.76
CA LYS A 239 21.17 -14.85 -34.26
C LYS A 239 19.80 -14.35 -33.78
N GLU A 240 18.73 -14.67 -34.51
CA GLU A 240 17.35 -14.36 -34.10
C GLU A 240 16.98 -15.05 -32.77
N ALA A 241 17.40 -16.29 -32.55
CA ALA A 241 17.17 -17.02 -31.30
C ALA A 241 17.98 -16.45 -30.12
N GLU A 242 19.26 -16.08 -30.33
CA GLU A 242 20.08 -15.40 -29.32
C GLU A 242 19.50 -14.03 -28.94
N ASP A 243 19.07 -13.23 -29.92
CA ASP A 243 18.45 -11.92 -29.69
C ASP A 243 17.12 -12.05 -28.91
N ALA A 244 16.31 -13.07 -29.21
CA ALA A 244 15.07 -13.36 -28.47
C ALA A 244 15.36 -13.75 -27.00
N LYS A 245 16.35 -14.61 -26.76
CA LYS A 245 16.76 -14.98 -25.39
C LYS A 245 17.27 -13.79 -24.59
N LYS A 246 18.05 -12.92 -25.23
CA LYS A 246 18.58 -11.73 -24.58
C LYS A 246 17.47 -10.75 -24.18
N LYS A 247 16.47 -10.56 -25.04
CA LYS A 247 15.28 -9.74 -24.72
C LYS A 247 14.50 -10.28 -23.52
N LEU A 248 14.28 -11.60 -23.48
CA LEU A 248 13.62 -12.25 -22.34
C LEU A 248 14.40 -12.00 -21.03
N GLN A 249 15.73 -12.18 -21.04
CA GLN A 249 16.57 -11.92 -19.86
C GLN A 249 16.55 -10.44 -19.42
N GLU A 250 16.63 -9.50 -20.37
CA GLU A 250 16.58 -8.06 -20.08
C GLU A 250 15.23 -7.65 -19.47
N GLN A 251 14.12 -8.20 -19.97
CA GLN A 251 12.79 -7.95 -19.42
C GLN A 251 12.60 -8.59 -18.05
N GLU A 252 13.01 -9.84 -17.84
CA GLU A 252 12.95 -10.48 -16.52
C GLU A 252 13.74 -9.69 -15.47
N ALA A 253 14.93 -9.18 -15.81
CA ALA A 253 15.70 -8.31 -14.94
C ALA A 253 15.02 -6.97 -14.67
N ALA A 254 14.43 -6.34 -15.69
CA ALA A 254 13.71 -5.07 -15.55
C ALA A 254 12.47 -5.20 -14.66
N VAL A 255 11.72 -6.29 -14.78
CA VAL A 255 10.52 -6.53 -13.98
C VAL A 255 10.87 -6.95 -12.56
N SER A 256 11.87 -7.82 -12.37
CA SER A 256 12.40 -8.16 -11.05
C SER A 256 12.86 -6.92 -10.28
N SER A 257 13.51 -5.97 -10.96
CA SER A 257 13.90 -4.67 -10.38
C SER A 257 12.68 -3.84 -9.95
N LYS A 258 11.62 -3.76 -10.78
CA LYS A 258 10.39 -3.02 -10.44
C LYS A 258 9.65 -3.62 -9.26
N ILE A 259 9.52 -4.96 -9.20
CA ILE A 259 8.90 -5.67 -8.07
C ILE A 259 9.69 -5.41 -6.80
N SER A 260 11.02 -5.59 -6.85
CA SER A 260 11.89 -5.35 -5.69
C SER A 260 11.81 -3.90 -5.19
N GLN A 261 11.75 -2.91 -6.09
CA GLN A 261 11.54 -1.52 -5.71
C GLN A 261 10.18 -1.30 -5.03
N ALA A 262 9.10 -1.90 -5.53
CA ALA A 262 7.78 -1.79 -4.93
C ALA A 262 7.76 -2.43 -3.52
N GLU A 263 8.31 -3.63 -3.37
CA GLU A 263 8.45 -4.32 -2.09
C GLU A 263 9.29 -3.52 -1.08
N GLN A 264 10.41 -2.92 -1.52
CA GLN A 264 11.22 -2.06 -0.66
C GLN A 264 10.45 -0.83 -0.19
N VAL A 265 9.67 -0.18 -1.05
CA VAL A 265 8.83 0.95 -0.65
C VAL A 265 7.76 0.50 0.35
N ALA A 266 7.20 -0.71 0.20
CA ALA A 266 6.20 -1.25 1.13
C ALA A 266 6.83 -1.49 2.52
N ALA A 267 7.98 -2.17 2.53
CA ALA A 267 8.73 -2.46 3.74
C ALA A 267 9.20 -1.19 4.44
N GLN A 268 9.67 -0.18 3.70
CA GLN A 268 10.08 1.11 4.28
C GLN A 268 8.91 1.85 4.94
N LYS A 269 7.72 1.82 4.33
CA LYS A 269 6.52 2.45 4.93
C LYS A 269 6.09 1.72 6.20
N GLU A 270 6.02 0.40 6.16
CA GLU A 270 5.69 -0.43 7.33
C GLU A 270 6.70 -0.23 8.46
N GLN A 271 8.00 -0.23 8.15
CA GLN A 271 9.05 0.05 9.13
C GLN A 271 8.94 1.47 9.69
N ALA A 272 8.65 2.47 8.86
CA ALA A 272 8.45 3.85 9.34
C ALA A 272 7.25 3.97 10.28
N ILE A 273 6.16 3.24 10.03
CA ILE A 273 5.00 3.18 10.92
C ILE A 273 5.40 2.53 12.25
N GLN A 274 6.08 1.38 12.22
CA GLN A 274 6.54 0.69 13.43
C GLN A 274 7.55 1.53 14.22
N ASP A 275 8.46 2.21 13.55
CA ASP A 275 9.44 3.10 14.18
C ASP A 275 8.75 4.31 14.81
N LEU A 276 7.76 4.90 14.14
CA LEU A 276 6.94 5.98 14.72
C LEU A 276 6.18 5.49 15.95
N GLN A 277 5.55 4.31 15.88
CA GLN A 277 4.85 3.70 17.03
C GLN A 277 5.81 3.44 18.19
N LYS A 278 7.00 2.90 17.92
CA LYS A 278 8.02 2.64 18.94
C LYS A 278 8.60 3.93 19.52
N GLN A 279 8.84 4.95 18.70
CA GLN A 279 9.27 6.26 19.16
C GLN A 279 8.20 6.92 20.04
N LEU A 280 6.93 6.76 19.68
CA LEU A 280 5.80 7.24 20.47
C LEU A 280 5.67 6.50 21.82
N ALA A 281 5.85 5.17 21.83
CA ALA A 281 5.89 4.38 23.07
C ALA A 281 7.10 4.73 23.96
N MET A 282 8.24 5.07 23.37
CA MET A 282 9.43 5.55 24.10
C MET A 282 9.33 7.03 24.51
N ALA A 283 8.41 7.81 23.92
CA ALA A 283 8.20 9.22 24.21
C ALA A 283 7.39 9.49 25.48
N GLY A 284 7.03 8.45 26.24
CA GLY A 284 6.49 8.55 27.60
C GLY A 284 7.35 9.36 28.60
N ASP A 285 8.54 9.83 28.20
CA ASP A 285 9.36 10.79 28.97
C ASP A 285 9.49 12.20 28.30
N SER A 286 8.32 12.75 27.96
CA SER A 286 7.77 14.10 28.19
C SER A 286 8.30 15.41 27.53
N LYS A 287 9.58 15.75 27.33
CA LYS A 287 9.90 17.11 26.77
C LYS A 287 11.03 17.19 25.75
N LYS A 288 12.03 16.32 25.87
CA LYS A 288 13.17 16.30 24.95
C LYS A 288 12.80 15.71 23.59
N ALA A 289 11.86 14.76 23.55
CA ALA A 289 11.36 14.16 22.31
C ALA A 289 10.54 15.15 21.48
N ILE A 290 9.60 15.87 22.12
CA ILE A 290 8.81 16.94 21.47
C ILE A 290 9.75 18.02 20.93
N PHE A 291 10.72 18.47 21.73
CA PHE A 291 11.74 19.42 21.27
C PHE A 291 12.51 18.88 20.06
N LYS A 292 12.95 17.61 20.08
CA LYS A 292 13.71 17.00 18.99
C LYS A 292 12.91 16.95 17.69
N VAL A 293 11.63 16.57 17.73
CA VAL A 293 10.76 16.55 16.53
C VAL A 293 10.59 17.95 15.95
N HIS A 294 10.33 18.96 16.79
CA HIS A 294 10.24 20.35 16.30
C HIS A 294 11.58 20.85 15.76
N PHE A 295 12.69 20.51 16.40
CA PHE A 295 14.03 20.88 15.98
C PHE A 295 14.39 20.27 14.62
N GLU A 296 14.16 18.96 14.44
CA GLU A 296 14.38 18.26 13.16
C GLU A 296 13.44 18.80 12.07
N GLY A 297 12.19 19.11 12.41
CA GLY A 297 11.24 19.78 11.51
C GLY A 297 11.74 21.13 11.01
N VAL A 298 12.28 21.96 11.90
CA VAL A 298 12.90 23.26 11.55
C VAL A 298 14.11 23.05 10.62
N GLN A 299 14.97 22.07 10.90
CA GLN A 299 16.12 21.75 10.04
C GLN A 299 15.69 21.34 8.63
N VAL A 300 14.69 20.47 8.51
CA VAL A 300 14.16 20.02 7.21
C VAL A 300 13.60 21.20 6.42
N GLN A 301 12.81 22.07 7.04
CA GLN A 301 12.23 23.22 6.35
C GLN A 301 13.28 24.26 5.97
N LEU A 302 14.27 24.51 6.83
CA LEU A 302 15.39 25.40 6.52
C LEU A 302 16.19 24.91 5.30
N ASN A 303 16.49 23.60 5.25
CA ASN A 303 17.20 23.00 4.12
C ASN A 303 16.38 23.09 2.82
N LYS A 304 15.05 22.91 2.88
CA LYS A 304 14.16 23.12 1.72
C LYS A 304 14.20 24.57 1.23
N MET A 305 14.13 25.54 2.14
CA MET A 305 14.25 26.97 1.78
C MET A 305 15.60 27.29 1.14
N LEU A 306 16.69 26.72 1.65
CA LEU A 306 18.03 26.87 1.06
C LEU A 306 18.14 26.22 -0.33
N SER A 307 17.50 25.06 -0.55
CA SER A 307 17.43 24.43 -1.88
C SER A 307 16.71 25.33 -2.88
N CYS A 308 15.54 25.88 -2.53
CA CYS A 308 14.80 26.80 -3.39
C CYS A 308 15.65 28.04 -3.74
N ILE A 309 16.37 28.61 -2.77
CA ILE A 309 17.26 29.76 -3.01
C ILE A 309 18.40 29.38 -3.96
N ASN A 310 18.94 28.17 -3.89
CA ASN A 310 20.01 27.72 -4.78
C ASN A 310 19.50 27.43 -6.20
N GLU A 311 18.32 26.84 -6.34
CA GLU A 311 17.67 26.62 -7.64
C GLU A 311 17.39 27.93 -8.38
N LEU A 312 17.01 29.00 -7.66
CA LEU A 312 16.82 30.34 -8.25
C LEU A 312 18.13 30.97 -8.71
N LYS A 313 19.26 30.68 -8.05
CA LYS A 313 20.58 31.14 -8.51
C LYS A 313 21.03 30.45 -9.80
N GLU A 314 20.67 29.18 -9.97
CA GLU A 314 21.00 28.41 -11.17
C GLU A 314 20.20 28.86 -12.40
N LYS A 315 19.05 29.51 -12.21
CA LYS A 315 18.14 29.99 -13.27
C LYS A 315 18.36 31.45 -13.69
N GLU A 316 19.51 32.06 -13.36
CA GLU A 316 19.84 33.47 -13.61
C GLU A 316 18.94 34.52 -12.90
N GLU A 317 18.08 34.10 -11.96
CA GLU A 317 17.24 34.97 -11.11
C GLU A 317 18.02 35.46 -9.86
N ALA A 318 19.22 35.98 -10.08
CA ALA A 318 20.19 36.27 -9.02
C ALA A 318 19.68 37.31 -8.01
N GLU A 319 18.89 38.29 -8.45
CA GLU A 319 18.37 39.36 -7.59
C GLU A 319 17.31 38.85 -6.61
N GLU A 320 16.46 37.91 -7.03
CA GLU A 320 15.40 37.33 -6.20
C GLU A 320 15.97 36.33 -5.20
N ALA A 321 16.96 35.54 -5.61
CA ALA A 321 17.69 34.66 -4.70
C ALA A 321 18.43 35.44 -3.59
N VAL A 322 18.97 36.62 -3.90
CA VAL A 322 19.60 37.51 -2.90
C VAL A 322 18.56 38.05 -1.90
N LYS A 323 17.38 38.47 -2.39
CA LYS A 323 16.28 38.95 -1.52
C LYS A 323 15.75 37.86 -0.58
N LEU A 324 15.53 36.64 -1.09
CA LEU A 324 15.07 35.51 -0.28
C LEU A 324 16.12 35.05 0.73
N LYS A 325 17.41 35.08 0.36
CA LYS A 325 18.50 34.80 1.30
C LYS A 325 18.55 35.84 2.42
N ALA A 326 18.41 37.13 2.09
CA ALA A 326 18.37 38.20 3.10
C ALA A 326 17.17 38.06 4.06
N ALA A 327 15.99 37.67 3.53
CA ALA A 327 14.82 37.41 4.35
C ALA A 327 15.02 36.22 5.30
N LEU A 328 15.62 35.13 4.82
CA LEU A 328 15.92 33.95 5.63
C LEU A 328 16.96 34.25 6.73
N THR A 329 18.01 35.02 6.39
CA THR A 329 18.99 35.49 7.39
C THR A 329 18.32 36.29 8.49
N LYS A 330 17.44 37.24 8.15
CA LYS A 330 16.72 38.05 9.13
C LYS A 330 15.81 37.23 10.04
N LEU A 331 15.16 36.19 9.50
CA LEU A 331 14.37 35.25 10.30
C LEU A 331 15.25 34.52 11.32
N CYS A 332 16.41 34.02 10.89
CA CYS A 332 17.36 33.35 11.79
C CYS A 332 17.91 34.30 12.88
N GLU A 333 18.18 35.56 12.55
CA GLU A 333 18.59 36.59 13.52
C GLU A 333 17.50 36.84 14.55
N MET A 334 16.24 37.01 14.14
CA MET A 334 15.11 37.17 15.05
C MET A 334 14.93 35.96 15.98
N MET A 335 15.09 34.75 15.46
CA MET A 335 15.04 33.53 16.28
C MET A 335 16.19 33.47 17.28
N LEU A 336 17.39 33.87 16.88
CA LEU A 336 18.56 33.93 17.75
C LEU A 336 18.38 34.96 18.87
N ASP A 337 17.80 36.12 18.57
CA ASP A 337 17.52 37.16 19.56
C ASP A 337 16.46 36.70 20.56
N THR A 338 15.41 36.02 20.08
CA THR A 338 14.39 35.39 20.95
C THR A 338 15.01 34.35 21.90
N LEU A 339 15.99 33.58 21.42
CA LEU A 339 16.69 32.59 22.26
C LEU A 339 17.60 33.24 23.30
N LYS A 340 18.23 34.38 22.99
CA LYS A 340 19.04 35.14 23.94
C LYS A 340 18.18 35.82 25.01
N GLU A 341 17.00 36.33 24.64
CA GLU A 341 16.03 36.91 25.59
C GLU A 341 15.53 35.88 26.62
N THR A 342 15.57 34.58 26.30
CA THR A 342 15.23 33.50 27.23
C THR A 342 16.35 33.06 28.17
N GLU A 343 17.59 33.56 28.03
CA GLU A 343 18.72 33.26 28.95
C GLU A 343 18.80 34.22 30.15
N ASP A 344 18.02 35.31 30.18
CA ASP A 344 17.95 36.30 31.28
C ASP A 344 16.84 36.01 32.33
N LEU A 345 16.27 34.80 32.32
CA LEU A 345 15.31 34.25 33.31
C LEU A 345 15.86 32.98 33.95
#